data_AF-A0A8J7Q7F3-F1
#
_entry.id   AF-A0A8J7Q7F3-F1
#
_cell.length_a   1.000
_cell.length_b   1.000
_cell.length_c   1.000
_cell.angle_alpha   90.00
_cell.angle_beta   90.00
_cell.angle_gamma   90.00
#
_symmetry.space_group_name_H-M   'P 1'
#
loop_
_entity.id
_entity.type
_entity.pdbx_description
1 polymer ?
#
loop_
_entity_poly.entity_id
_entity_poly.type
_entity_poly.pdbx_seq_one_letter_code
_entity_poly.pdbx_strand_id
1 'polypeptide(L)'
;VLGEVPLELLHRLPERHIACDPALAQYIADPGFPPVACAGPFSKAELDPGYVRLEEDRVTRGWRRLQAIPSLGLTVPEYPLSVTPDV
;
A
#
# COMPACT_ATOMS: atom_id res chain seq x y z
N VAL A 1 4.07 2.96 6.20
CA VAL A 1 4.85 2.38 5.09
C VAL A 1 4.78 3.20 3.80
N LEU A 2 3.64 3.79 3.42
CA LEU A 2 3.61 4.83 2.38
C LEU A 2 4.08 6.22 2.86
N GLY A 3 4.00 6.48 4.17
CA GLY A 3 4.50 7.73 4.78
C GLY A 3 3.49 8.87 4.83
N GLU A 4 2.22 8.61 4.54
CA GLU A 4 1.18 9.65 4.42
C GLU A 4 0.52 10.07 5.72
N VAL A 5 0.52 9.19 6.73
CA VAL A 5 -0.07 9.45 8.05
C VAL A 5 0.90 9.06 9.17
N PRO A 6 0.94 9.81 10.28
CA PRO A 6 1.68 9.43 11.47
C PRO A 6 1.21 8.08 12.02
N LEU A 7 2.14 7.24 12.48
CA LEU A 7 1.83 5.88 12.96
C LEU A 7 0.90 5.92 14.18
N GLU A 8 1.09 6.90 15.04
CA GLU A 8 0.33 7.05 16.29
C GLU A 8 -1.15 7.35 16.02
N LEU A 9 -1.48 7.87 14.83
CA LEU A 9 -2.85 8.15 14.39
C LEU A 9 -3.49 7.00 13.64
N LEU A 10 -2.71 6.01 13.17
CA LEU A 10 -3.20 4.96 12.28
C LEU A 10 -4.38 4.19 12.88
N HIS A 11 -4.37 3.94 14.20
CA HIS A 11 -5.46 3.23 14.88
C HIS A 11 -6.81 3.99 14.89
N ARG A 12 -6.82 5.28 14.55
CA ARG A 12 -8.02 6.13 14.50
C ARG A 12 -8.56 6.35 13.09
N LEU A 13 -7.79 5.95 12.07
CA LEU A 13 -8.05 6.25 10.66
C LEU A 13 -8.18 4.93 9.89
N PRO A 14 -9.31 4.21 10.01
CA PRO A 14 -9.50 2.93 9.32
C PRO A 14 -9.35 3.06 7.80
N GLU A 15 -9.72 4.18 7.21
CA GLU A 15 -9.53 4.47 5.78
C GLU A 15 -8.05 4.51 5.35
N ARG A 16 -7.10 4.43 6.28
CA ARG A 16 -5.66 4.34 6.00
C ARG A 16 -5.13 2.91 6.10
N HIS A 17 -5.97 1.93 6.43
CA HIS A 17 -5.59 0.52 6.48
C HIS A 17 -5.85 -0.13 5.12
N ILE A 18 -4.87 -0.90 4.63
CA ILE A 18 -5.01 -1.67 3.38
C ILE A 18 -6.21 -2.61 3.44
N ALA A 19 -6.54 -3.18 4.61
CA ALA A 19 -7.67 -4.09 4.75
C ALA A 19 -9.05 -3.39 4.75
N CYS A 20 -9.09 -2.08 5.03
CA CYS A 20 -10.33 -1.32 5.17
C CYS A 20 -10.63 -0.43 3.96
N ASP A 21 -9.60 -0.06 3.18
CA ASP A 21 -9.72 0.80 2.02
C ASP A 21 -9.51 0.02 0.70
N PRO A 22 -10.57 -0.54 0.09
CA PRO A 22 -10.47 -1.23 -1.19
C PRO A 22 -10.09 -0.29 -2.35
N ALA A 23 -10.32 1.02 -2.20
CA ALA A 23 -9.96 1.99 -3.23
C ALA A 23 -8.45 2.20 -3.33
N LEU A 24 -7.72 2.09 -2.21
CA LEU A 24 -6.26 2.05 -2.21
C LEU A 24 -5.72 0.63 -2.46
N ALA A 25 -6.33 -0.40 -1.86
CA ALA A 25 -5.84 -1.78 -1.93
C ALA A 25 -5.85 -2.38 -3.34
N GLN A 26 -6.77 -1.95 -4.21
CA GLN A 26 -6.83 -2.40 -5.61
C GLN A 26 -5.54 -2.13 -6.41
N TYR A 27 -4.69 -1.19 -5.96
CA TYR A 27 -3.42 -0.87 -6.60
C TYR A 27 -2.27 -1.78 -6.16
N ILE A 28 -2.46 -2.73 -5.25
CA ILE A 28 -1.40 -3.69 -4.92
C ILE A 28 -1.29 -4.72 -6.06
N ALA A 29 -0.22 -4.64 -6.83
CA ALA A 29 0.11 -5.52 -7.94
C ALA A 29 1.26 -6.47 -7.54
N ASP A 30 0.98 -7.34 -6.57
CA ASP A 30 1.95 -8.33 -6.08
C ASP A 30 1.34 -9.74 -6.00
N PRO A 31 2.03 -10.81 -6.45
CA PRO A 31 1.53 -12.18 -6.34
C PRO A 31 1.20 -12.63 -4.91
N GLY A 32 1.87 -12.05 -3.90
CA GLY A 32 1.62 -12.34 -2.49
C GLY A 32 0.38 -11.63 -1.92
N PHE A 33 -0.29 -10.78 -2.70
CA PHE A 33 -1.49 -10.05 -2.27
C PHE A 33 -2.69 -10.44 -3.14
N PRO A 34 -3.79 -10.94 -2.54
CA PRO A 34 -5.01 -11.22 -3.28
C PRO A 34 -5.55 -9.97 -3.98
N PRO A 35 -5.84 -10.00 -5.29
CA PRO A 35 -6.39 -8.84 -5.99
C PRO A 35 -7.68 -8.33 -5.36
N VAL A 36 -7.78 -7.02 -5.15
CA VAL A 36 -8.97 -6.36 -4.60
C VAL A 36 -9.69 -5.62 -5.71
N ALA A 37 -11.00 -5.86 -5.82
CA ALA A 37 -11.87 -5.09 -6.72
C ALA A 37 -12.50 -3.91 -5.97
N CYS A 38 -12.32 -2.70 -6.48
CA CYS A 38 -13.13 -1.55 -6.11
C CYS A 38 -14.21 -1.37 -7.19
N ALA A 39 -15.48 -1.36 -6.79
CA ALA A 39 -16.60 -1.18 -7.70
C ALA A 39 -16.94 0.31 -7.87
N GLY A 40 -17.50 0.66 -9.04
CA GLY A 40 -17.95 2.02 -9.33
C GLY A 40 -16.83 2.92 -9.86
N PRO A 41 -17.02 4.25 -9.80
CA PRO A 41 -16.15 5.21 -10.51
C PRO A 41 -14.73 5.30 -9.95
N PHE A 42 -14.46 4.70 -8.79
CA PHE A 42 -13.13 4.61 -8.20
C PHE A 42 -12.41 3.30 -8.57
N SER A 43 -13.03 2.44 -9.38
CA SER A 43 -12.36 1.26 -9.91
C SER A 43 -11.18 1.69 -10.77
N LYS A 44 -9.99 1.12 -10.52
CA LYS A 44 -8.80 1.41 -11.32
C LYS A 44 -8.98 1.05 -12.80
N ALA A 45 -9.93 0.16 -13.12
CA ALA A 45 -10.26 -0.19 -14.50
C ALA A 45 -10.89 0.99 -15.28
N GLU A 46 -11.48 1.95 -14.58
CA GLU A 46 -12.15 3.13 -15.16
C GLU A 46 -11.23 4.37 -15.18
N LEU A 47 -9.98 4.24 -14.72
CA LEU A 47 -9.04 5.35 -14.58
C LEU A 47 -7.96 5.31 -15.67
N ASP A 48 -7.28 6.45 -15.85
CA ASP A 48 -6.17 6.55 -16.81
C ASP A 48 -5.09 5.49 -16.53
N PRO A 49 -4.70 4.66 -17.52
CA PRO A 49 -3.72 3.60 -17.32
C PRO A 49 -2.35 4.07 -16.82
N GLY A 50 -1.93 5.29 -17.19
CA GLY A 50 -0.68 5.88 -16.72
C GLY A 50 -0.75 6.21 -15.23
N TYR A 51 -1.84 6.84 -14.80
CA TYR A 51 -2.13 7.06 -13.38
C TYR A 51 -2.19 5.74 -12.61
N VAL A 52 -2.93 4.75 -13.12
CA VAL A 52 -3.06 3.43 -12.49
C VAL A 52 -1.69 2.79 -12.30
N ARG A 53 -0.81 2.85 -13.31
CA ARG A 53 0.53 2.28 -13.18
C ARG A 53 1.36 2.97 -12.10
N LEU A 54 1.30 4.29 -12.01
CA LEU A 54 2.02 5.05 -10.98
C LEU A 54 1.53 4.69 -9.57
N GLU A 55 0.21 4.59 -9.38
CA GLU A 55 -0.36 4.16 -8.11
C GLU A 55 -0.03 2.69 -7.81
N GLU A 56 -0.06 1.81 -8.80
CA GLU A 56 0.35 0.41 -8.62
C GLU A 56 1.78 0.30 -8.13
N ASP A 57 2.71 1.00 -8.78
CA ASP A 57 4.12 1.01 -8.38
C ASP A 57 4.28 1.58 -6.95
N ARG A 58 3.55 2.65 -6.62
CA ARG A 58 3.62 3.32 -5.31
C ARG A 58 3.07 2.44 -4.18
N VAL A 59 1.86 1.93 -4.35
CA VAL A 59 1.16 1.16 -3.32
C VAL A 59 1.79 -0.22 -3.16
N THR A 60 2.22 -0.86 -4.24
CA THR A 60 2.94 -2.16 -4.19
C THR A 60 4.25 -2.06 -3.43
N ARG A 61 5.06 -0.99 -3.65
CA ARG A 61 6.26 -0.75 -2.83
C ARG A 61 5.91 -0.61 -1.35
N GLY A 62 4.83 0.10 -1.03
CA GLY A 62 4.32 0.22 0.34
C GLY A 62 3.98 -1.14 0.96
N TRP A 63 3.31 -2.01 0.22
CA TRP A 63 2.97 -3.35 0.70
C TRP A 63 4.22 -4.23 0.91
N ARG A 64 5.17 -4.25 -0.02
CA ARG A 64 6.42 -5.06 0.11
C ARG A 64 7.23 -4.66 1.33
N ARG A 65 7.34 -3.35 1.57
CA ARG A 65 7.99 -2.81 2.77
C ARG A 65 7.27 -3.25 4.05
N LEU A 66 5.93 -3.29 4.05
CA LEU A 66 5.16 -3.77 5.20
C LEU A 66 5.46 -5.24 5.50
N GLN A 67 5.61 -6.08 4.47
CA GLN A 67 5.98 -7.49 4.64
C GLN A 67 7.42 -7.68 5.12
N ALA A 68 8.34 -6.83 4.69
CA ALA A 68 9.75 -6.97 5.03
C ALA A 68 10.11 -6.49 6.45
N ILE A 69 9.44 -5.46 6.97
CA ILE A 69 9.75 -4.88 8.29
C ILE A 69 9.84 -5.93 9.41
N PRO A 70 8.87 -6.86 9.58
CA PRO A 70 8.95 -7.91 10.58
C PRO A 70 10.18 -8.83 10.44
N SER A 71 10.60 -9.13 9.21
CA SER A 71 11.78 -9.99 8.95
C SER A 71 13.12 -9.32 9.30
N LEU A 72 13.15 -7.99 9.38
CA LEU A 72 14.35 -7.22 9.69
C LEU A 72 14.52 -6.96 11.19
N GLY A 73 13.54 -7.36 12.01
CA GLY A 73 13.53 -7.04 13.45
C GLY A 73 13.38 -5.54 13.74
N LEU A 74 12.89 -4.77 12.76
CA LEU A 74 12.66 -3.33 12.88
C LEU A 74 11.18 -3.03 13.14
N THR A 75 10.91 -1.89 13.74
CA THR A 75 9.57 -1.30 13.80
C THR A 75 9.31 -0.42 12.58
N VAL A 76 8.04 -0.07 12.32
CA VAL A 76 7.65 0.77 11.17
C VAL A 76 8.35 2.15 11.16
N PRO A 77 8.50 2.87 12.30
CA PRO A 77 9.22 4.14 12.33
C PRO A 77 10.71 4.03 12.04
N GLU A 78 11.32 2.89 12.34
CA GLU A 78 12.76 2.64 12.16
C GLU A 78 13.12 2.30 10.71
N TYR A 79 12.14 2.01 9.85
CA TYR A 79 12.38 1.60 8.47
C TYR A 79 12.24 2.77 7.46
N PRO A 80 13.34 3.26 6.86
CA PRO A 80 13.32 4.46 6.04
C PRO A 80 12.38 4.35 4.83
N LEU A 81 11.72 5.46 4.47
CA LEU A 81 10.83 5.51 3.30
C LEU A 81 11.55 5.27 1.96
N SER A 82 12.85 5.52 1.91
CA SER A 82 13.71 5.35 0.72
C SER A 82 14.12 3.90 0.44
N VAL A 83 13.95 2.98 1.40
CA VAL A 83 14.38 1.59 1.24
C VAL A 83 13.18 0.72 0.93
N THR A 84 13.20 0.10 -0.26
CA THR A 84 12.36 -1.06 -0.57
C THR A 84 13.31 -2.24 -0.70
N PRO A 85 13.12 -3.33 0.06
CA PRO A 85 13.98 -4.49 -0.08
C PRO A 85 13.65 -5.18 -1.41
N ASP A 86 14.69 -5.73 -2.05
CA ASP A 86 14.51 -6.63 -3.19
C ASP A 86 13.85 -7.90 -2.64
N VAL A 87 12.56 -8.07 -2.93
CA VAL A 87 11.80 -9.30 -2.67
C VAL A 87 11.69 -10.11 -3.96
#